data_AF-A0A7C5M3Q9-F1
#
_entry.id   AF-A0A7C5M3Q9-F1
#
_cell.length_a   1.000
_cell.length_b   1.000
_cell.length_c   1.000
_cell.angle_alpha   90.00
_cell.angle_beta   90.00
_cell.angle_gamma   90.00
#
_symmetry.space_group_name_H-M   'P 1'
#
loop_
_entity.id
_entity.type
_entity.pdbx_description
1 polymer ?
#
loop_
_entity_poly.entity_id
_entity_poly.type
_entity_poly.pdbx_seq_one_letter_code
_entity_poly.pdbx_strand_id
1 'polypeptide(L)'
;MTRFEQKRIDLEFSLFIRRHFDKPRKCRSIGQIRYYMDELRKLIKQYRDSFNYVPDKAYLLLSEYNAEQKQLIHRNFVEAYC
;
A
#
# COMPACT_ATOMS: atom_id res chain seq x y z
N MET A 1 -4.30 7.93 -22.71
CA MET A 1 -3.24 6.96 -22.38
C MET A 1 -3.56 5.64 -23.06
N THR A 2 -2.58 5.02 -23.72
CA THR A 2 -2.75 3.74 -24.42
C THR A 2 -2.69 2.56 -23.45
N ARG A 3 -3.21 1.39 -23.85
CA ARG A 3 -3.09 0.15 -23.06
C ARG A 3 -1.63 -0.24 -22.80
N PHE A 4 -0.72 0.07 -23.73
CA PHE A 4 0.71 -0.21 -23.56
C PHE A 4 1.35 0.68 -22.49
N GLU A 5 1.00 1.97 -22.46
CA GLU A 5 1.46 2.91 -21.44
C GLU A 5 0.92 2.54 -20.05
N GLN A 6 -0.35 2.15 -19.94
CA GLN A 6 -0.93 1.65 -18.69
C GLN A 6 -0.15 0.44 -18.17
N LYS A 7 0.11 -0.56 -19.02
CA LYS A 7 0.91 -1.74 -18.64
C LYS A 7 2.33 -1.39 -18.19
N ARG A 8 2.97 -0.41 -18.84
CA ARG A 8 4.30 0.06 -18.43
C ARG A 8 4.25 0.69 -17.04
N ILE A 9 3.26 1.54 -16.80
CA ILE A 9 3.02 2.18 -15.50
C ILE A 9 2.72 1.15 -14.41
N ASP A 10 1.90 0.14 -14.68
CA ASP A 10 1.59 -0.94 -13.73
C ASP A 10 2.84 -1.75 -13.34
N LEU A 11 3.72 -2.00 -14.31
CA LEU A 11 4.98 -2.70 -14.09
C LEU A 11 5.94 -1.86 -13.24
N GLU A 12 6.14 -0.59 -13.60
CA GLU A 12 6.97 0.36 -12.86
C GLU A 12 6.49 0.50 -11.41
N PHE A 13 5.19 0.69 -11.23
CA PHE A 13 4.57 0.74 -9.90
C PHE A 13 4.85 -0.55 -9.11
N SER A 14 4.64 -1.72 -9.72
CA SER A 14 4.90 -3.00 -9.06
C SER A 14 6.36 -3.18 -8.64
N LEU A 15 7.31 -2.72 -9.47
CA LEU A 15 8.74 -2.76 -9.15
C LEU A 15 9.10 -1.78 -8.03
N PHE A 16 8.53 -0.58 -8.05
CA PHE A 16 8.70 0.43 -7.01
C PHE A 16 8.21 -0.11 -5.66
N ILE A 17 6.97 -0.61 -5.59
CA ILE A 17 6.43 -1.22 -4.38
C ILE A 17 7.34 -2.34 -3.87
N ARG A 18 7.79 -3.24 -4.74
CA ARG A 18 8.65 -4.37 -4.34
C ARG A 18 9.98 -3.93 -3.71
N ARG A 19 10.50 -2.75 -4.09
CA ARG A 19 11.79 -2.21 -3.60
C ARG A 19 11.64 -1.40 -2.32
N HIS A 20 10.52 -0.69 -2.17
CA HIS A 20 10.37 0.33 -1.12
C HIS A 20 9.38 -0.04 -0.01
N PHE A 21 8.57 -1.07 -0.21
CA PHE A 21 7.51 -1.46 0.72
C PHE A 21 7.66 -2.91 1.15
N ASP A 22 7.60 -3.16 2.45
CA ASP A 22 7.43 -4.52 2.94
C ASP A 22 6.02 -5.00 2.68
N LYS A 23 5.86 -6.29 2.40
CA LYS A 23 4.54 -6.91 2.28
C LYS A 23 3.71 -6.61 3.55
N PRO A 24 2.41 -6.33 3.45
CA PRO A 24 1.55 -6.04 4.62
C PRO A 24 1.74 -7.06 5.76
N ARG A 25 1.74 -8.36 5.43
CA ARG A 25 1.96 -9.47 6.37
C ARG A 25 3.32 -9.48 7.09
N LYS A 26 4.31 -8.74 6.60
CA LYS A 26 5.65 -8.63 7.21
C LYS A 26 5.77 -7.42 8.12
N CYS A 27 4.78 -6.53 8.15
CA CYS A 27 4.81 -5.36 9.01
C CYS A 27 4.65 -5.79 10.48
N ARG A 28 5.50 -5.24 11.35
CA ARG A 28 5.55 -5.64 12.77
C ARG A 28 4.92 -4.63 13.72
N SER A 29 4.61 -3.43 13.24
CA SER A 29 4.04 -2.39 14.09
C SER A 29 2.98 -1.59 13.34
N ILE A 30 2.02 -1.06 14.09
CA ILE A 30 0.99 -0.16 13.57
C ILE A 30 1.64 1.10 12.97
N GLY A 31 2.74 1.58 13.55
CA GLY A 31 3.50 2.73 13.04
C GLY A 31 4.06 2.48 11.65
N GLN A 32 4.66 1.32 11.41
CA GLN A 32 5.18 0.93 10.09
C GLN A 32 4.04 0.87 9.05
N ILE A 33 2.90 0.27 9.41
CA ILE A 33 1.75 0.20 8.52
C ILE A 33 1.22 1.61 8.19
N ARG A 34 1.08 2.49 9.19
CA ARG A 34 0.64 3.88 8.97
C ARG A 34 1.57 4.63 8.02
N TYR A 35 2.87 4.51 8.24
CA TYR A 35 3.87 5.11 7.36
C TYR A 35 3.71 4.63 5.92
N TYR A 36 3.64 3.31 5.69
CA TYR A 36 3.45 2.77 4.34
C TYR A 36 2.10 3.16 3.72
N MET A 37 1.02 3.21 4.49
CA MET A 37 -0.28 3.67 3.97
C MET A 37 -0.24 5.14 3.53
N ASP A 38 0.44 6.01 4.29
CA ASP A 38 0.54 7.43 3.94
C ASP A 38 1.45 7.66 2.73
N GLU A 39 2.59 6.97 2.65
CA GLU A 39 3.45 7.00 1.46
C GLU A 39 2.72 6.47 0.22
N LEU A 40 1.95 5.39 0.37
CA LEU A 40 1.17 4.83 -0.72
C LEU A 40 0.04 5.78 -1.19
N ARG A 41 -0.61 6.51 -0.27
CA ARG A 41 -1.59 7.56 -0.61
C ARG A 41 -0.95 8.72 -1.37
N LYS A 42 0.23 9.18 -0.95
CA LYS A 42 1.00 10.21 -1.66
C LYS A 42 1.35 9.74 -3.07
N LEU A 43 1.81 8.50 -3.20
CA LEU A 43 2.14 7.90 -4.49
C LEU A 43 0.91 7.80 -5.39
N ILE A 44 -0.23 7.32 -4.88
CA ILE A 44 -1.49 7.28 -5.64
C ILE A 44 -1.88 8.67 -6.14
N LYS A 45 -1.79 9.69 -5.28
CA LYS A 45 -2.05 11.07 -5.67
C LYS A 45 -1.10 11.52 -6.79
N GLN A 46 0.21 11.27 -6.65
CA GLN A 46 1.19 11.61 -7.66
C GLN A 46 0.92 10.92 -9.00
N TYR A 47 0.57 9.62 -9.00
CA TYR A 47 0.24 8.90 -10.23
C TYR A 47 -1.03 9.46 -10.89
N ARG A 48 -2.05 9.79 -10.08
CA ARG A 48 -3.27 10.43 -10.55
C ARG A 48 -2.99 11.79 -11.18
N ASP A 49 -2.20 12.62 -10.52
CA ASP A 49 -1.90 13.98 -10.98
C ASP A 49 -1.00 13.97 -12.24
N SER A 50 -0.03 13.05 -12.32
CA SER A 50 0.93 12.97 -13.43
C SER A 50 0.42 12.22 -14.66
N PHE A 51 -0.34 11.14 -14.47
CA PHE A 51 -0.73 10.23 -15.56
C PHE A 51 -2.24 10.16 -15.79
N ASN A 52 -3.04 10.82 -14.94
CA ASN A 52 -4.49 10.64 -14.88
C ASN A 52 -4.90 9.15 -14.81
N TYR A 53 -4.05 8.34 -14.16
CA TYR A 53 -4.19 6.90 -14.06
C TYR A 53 -3.50 6.41 -12.79
N VAL A 54 -4.14 5.49 -12.10
CA VAL A 54 -3.60 4.85 -10.90
C VAL A 54 -3.75 3.34 -11.09
N PRO A 55 -2.65 2.57 -10.95
CA PRO A 55 -2.74 1.11 -11.01
C PRO A 55 -3.71 0.56 -9.96
N ASP A 56 -4.60 -0.36 -10.34
CA ASP A 56 -5.58 -1.00 -9.42
C ASP A 56 -4.90 -1.64 -8.21
N LYS A 57 -3.69 -2.17 -8.44
CA LYS A 57 -2.84 -2.77 -7.41
C LYS A 57 -2.50 -1.80 -6.27
N ALA A 58 -2.50 -0.49 -6.51
CA ALA A 58 -2.26 0.50 -5.48
C ALA A 58 -3.39 0.53 -4.44
N TYR A 59 -4.65 0.50 -4.90
CA TYR A 59 -5.81 0.45 -4.02
C TYR A 59 -5.94 -0.90 -3.34
N LEU A 60 -5.64 -2.00 -4.05
CA LEU A 60 -5.56 -3.34 -3.45
C LEU A 60 -4.58 -3.34 -2.28
N LEU A 61 -3.36 -2.83 -2.51
CA LEU A 61 -2.32 -2.80 -1.50
C LEU A 61 -2.69 -1.92 -0.29
N LEU A 62 -3.35 -0.78 -0.51
CA LEU A 62 -3.91 0.02 0.59
C LEU A 62 -4.91 -0.77 1.44
N SER A 63 -5.79 -1.53 0.79
CA SER A 63 -6.77 -2.37 1.49
C SER A 63 -6.09 -3.47 2.30
N GLU A 64 -5.04 -4.10 1.76
CA GLU A 64 -4.26 -5.12 2.47
C GLU A 64 -3.55 -4.55 3.71
N TYR A 65 -2.92 -3.38 3.60
CA TYR A 65 -2.33 -2.71 4.76
C TYR A 65 -3.36 -2.36 5.83
N ASN A 66 -4.53 -1.87 5.42
CA ASN A 66 -5.61 -1.55 6.36
C ASN A 66 -6.14 -2.81 7.08
N ALA A 67 -6.26 -3.93 6.35
CA ALA A 67 -6.63 -5.21 6.95
C ALA A 67 -5.60 -5.65 8.00
N GLU A 68 -4.31 -5.57 7.68
CA GLU A 68 -3.27 -5.94 8.65
C GLU A 68 -3.18 -4.99 9.85
N GLN A 69 -3.44 -3.70 9.64
CA GLN A 69 -3.53 -2.76 10.75
C GLN A 69 -4.60 -3.20 11.77
N LYS A 70 -5.78 -3.59 11.27
CA LYS A 70 -6.88 -4.06 12.13
C LYS A 70 -6.50 -5.33 12.88
N GLN A 71 -5.80 -6.28 12.24
CA GLN A 71 -5.34 -7.49 12.89
C GLN A 71 -4.32 -7.21 14.00
N LEU A 72 -3.35 -6.33 13.74
CA LEU A 72 -2.37 -5.93 14.76
C LEU A 72 -3.02 -5.20 15.94
N ILE A 73 -3.97 -4.28 15.67
CA ILE A 73 -4.72 -3.59 16.73
C ILE A 73 -5.46 -4.62 17.59
N HIS A 74 -6.17 -5.55 16.96
CA HIS A 74 -6.92 -6.57 17.69
C HIS A 74 -6.00 -7.45 18.54
N ARG A 75 -4.89 -7.93 17.97
CA ARG A 75 -3.91 -8.74 18.72
C ARG A 75 -3.35 -7.99 19.92
N ASN A 76 -2.90 -6.75 19.72
CA ASN A 76 -2.35 -5.92 20.80
C ASN A 76 -3.40 -5.67 21.90
N PHE A 77 -4.67 -5.52 21.53
CA PHE A 77 -5.75 -5.36 22.51
C PHE A 77 -5.95 -6.62 23.33
N VAL A 78 -6.04 -7.80 22.69
CA VAL A 78 -6.18 -9.07 23.39
C VAL A 78 -4.99 -9.31 24.33
N GLU A 79 -3.76 -9.10 23.85
CA GLU A 79 -2.55 -9.28 24.68
C GLU A 79 -2.48 -8.33 25.89
N ALA A 80 -3.09 -7.14 25.80
CA ALA A 80 -3.04 -6.15 26.87
C ALA A 80 -4.17 -6.27 27.89
N TYR A 81 -5.32 -6.85 27.51
CA TYR A 81 -6.56 -6.74 28.30
C TYR A 81 -7.33 -8.06 28.48
N CYS A 82 -6.92 -9.16 27.84
CA CYS A 82 -7.57 -10.47 27.96
C CYS A 82 -6.59 -11.51 28.50
#